data_AF-A0A7X3II26-F1
#
_entry.id   AF-A0A7X3II26-F1
#
_cell.length_a   1.000
_cell.length_b   1.000
_cell.length_c   1.000
_cell.angle_alpha   90.00
_cell.angle_beta   90.00
_cell.angle_gamma   90.00
#
_symmetry.space_group_name_H-M   'P 1'
#
loop_
_entity.id
_entity.type
_entity.pdbx_description
1 polymer ?
#
loop_
_entity_poly.entity_id
_entity_poly.type
_entity_poly.pdbx_seq_one_letter_code
_entity_poly.pdbx_strand_id
1 'polypeptide(L)'
;MDYINKLSNKEISELLFFSHMAKPLNRIPMNRFAYHSHDDGWFNKLFVEDLRDYKSLLSNVIISKLEVITRRTFTELPDEITSVLLESTREGLFIDLSRIVKTRVKVKVPLTGIGHHTDMDRVYNFREEIKDYKIFIEYSETKKSWQLLKEG
;
A
#
# COMPACT_ATOMS: atom_id res chain seq x y z
N MET A 1 -11.11 -8.53 24.00
CA MET A 1 -10.57 -9.85 24.41
C MET A 1 -11.59 -11.00 24.35
N ASP A 2 -12.90 -10.76 24.21
CA ASP A 2 -13.92 -11.84 24.22
C ASP A 2 -14.04 -12.72 22.97
N TYR A 3 -13.40 -12.34 21.85
CA TYR A 3 -13.43 -13.15 20.61
C TYR A 3 -12.40 -14.28 20.59
N ILE A 4 -11.24 -14.08 21.25
CA ILE A 4 -10.16 -15.09 21.28
C ILE A 4 -10.59 -16.30 22.12
N ASN A 5 -11.33 -16.08 23.21
CA ASN A 5 -11.84 -17.14 24.08
C ASN A 5 -12.99 -17.96 23.46
N LYS A 6 -13.45 -17.61 22.24
CA LYS A 6 -14.47 -18.35 21.48
C LYS A 6 -13.88 -19.20 20.35
N LEU A 7 -12.58 -19.13 20.13
CA LEU A 7 -11.90 -19.90 19.10
C LEU A 7 -11.80 -21.36 19.52
N SER A 8 -12.09 -22.26 18.59
CA SER A 8 -11.80 -23.68 18.78
C SER A 8 -10.29 -23.92 18.90
N ASN A 9 -9.87 -25.03 19.52
CA ASN A 9 -8.44 -25.42 19.57
C ASN A 9 -7.80 -25.46 18.18
N LYS A 10 -8.58 -25.81 17.14
CA LYS A 10 -8.12 -25.79 15.75
C LYS A 10 -7.84 -24.36 15.28
N GLU A 11 -8.74 -23.42 15.52
CA GLU A 11 -8.54 -22.02 15.13
C GLU A 11 -7.41 -21.36 15.91
N ILE A 12 -7.23 -21.72 17.19
CA ILE A 12 -6.05 -21.32 17.96
C ILE A 12 -4.78 -21.86 17.29
N SER A 13 -4.76 -23.13 16.88
CA SER A 13 -3.60 -23.70 16.19
C SER A 13 -3.29 -23.02 14.85
N GLU A 14 -4.31 -22.67 14.07
CA GLU A 14 -4.16 -21.91 12.82
C GLU A 14 -3.56 -20.52 13.09
N LEU A 15 -4.06 -19.83 14.11
CA LEU A 15 -3.58 -18.48 14.48
C LEU A 15 -2.14 -18.50 15.00
N LEU A 16 -1.79 -19.49 15.83
CA LEU A 16 -0.42 -19.68 16.32
C LEU A 16 0.54 -20.02 15.19
N PHE A 17 0.14 -20.90 14.28
CA PHE A 17 0.94 -21.22 13.10
C PHE A 17 1.12 -19.99 12.20
N PHE A 18 0.04 -19.23 11.95
CA PHE A 18 0.09 -18.00 11.19
C PHE A 18 1.03 -16.95 11.82
N SER A 19 0.93 -16.75 13.14
CA SER A 19 1.79 -15.83 13.89
C SER A 19 3.28 -16.17 13.72
N HIS A 20 3.62 -17.45 13.74
CA HIS A 20 5.00 -17.90 13.61
C HIS A 20 5.50 -17.93 12.16
N MET A 21 4.68 -18.42 11.22
CA MET A 21 5.10 -18.72 9.85
C MET A 21 4.72 -17.64 8.83
N ALA A 22 3.94 -16.64 9.24
CA ALA A 22 3.42 -15.58 8.37
C ALA A 22 2.67 -16.11 7.13
N LYS A 23 2.03 -17.27 7.28
CA LYS A 23 1.21 -17.96 6.27
C LYS A 23 0.19 -18.88 6.97
N PRO A 24 -1.00 -19.12 6.40
CA PRO A 24 -1.98 -20.03 6.99
C PRO A 24 -1.47 -21.48 7.01
N LEU A 25 -1.94 -22.26 7.98
CA LEU A 25 -1.80 -23.72 7.92
C LEU A 25 -2.82 -24.28 6.92
N ASN A 26 -4.09 -23.93 7.09
CA ASN A 26 -5.16 -24.18 6.10
C ASN A 26 -5.94 -22.91 5.78
N ARG A 27 -6.25 -22.08 6.79
CA ARG A 27 -6.96 -20.81 6.63
C ARG A 27 -6.54 -19.84 7.72
N ILE A 28 -6.52 -18.54 7.43
CA ILE A 28 -6.34 -17.56 8.49
C ILE A 28 -7.70 -17.35 9.17
N PRO A 29 -7.83 -17.61 10.48
CA PRO A 29 -9.04 -17.24 11.21
C PRO A 29 -9.07 -15.72 11.37
N MET A 30 -9.57 -15.04 10.33
CA MET A 30 -9.72 -13.60 10.24
C MET A 30 -11.17 -13.24 9.91
N ASN A 31 -11.61 -12.07 10.36
CA ASN A 31 -12.98 -11.58 10.05
C ASN A 31 -13.03 -10.77 8.76
N ARG A 32 -11.97 -10.00 8.44
CA ARG A 32 -11.91 -9.16 7.23
C ARG A 32 -10.47 -8.88 6.81
N PHE A 33 -9.59 -8.70 7.80
CA PHE A 33 -8.16 -8.48 7.63
C PHE A 33 -7.34 -9.29 8.61
N ALA A 34 -6.14 -9.69 8.20
CA ALA A 34 -5.08 -10.10 9.11
C ALA A 34 -3.78 -9.36 8.76
N TYR A 35 -3.11 -8.84 9.77
CA TYR A 35 -1.87 -8.11 9.64
C TYR A 35 -0.78 -8.87 10.38
N HIS A 36 0.31 -9.18 9.67
CA HIS A 36 1.49 -9.82 10.24
C HIS A 36 2.70 -8.94 9.98
N SER A 37 3.43 -8.62 11.04
CA SER A 37 4.60 -7.76 11.01
C SER A 37 5.54 -8.20 12.11
N HIS A 38 6.82 -8.36 11.77
CA HIS A 38 7.88 -8.58 12.76
C HIS A 38 8.41 -7.24 13.28
N ASP A 39 8.63 -6.28 12.37
CA ASP A 39 9.10 -4.93 12.65
C ASP A 39 8.16 -3.93 11.97
N ASP A 40 7.24 -3.36 12.74
CA ASP A 40 6.25 -2.41 12.25
C ASP A 40 6.93 -1.21 11.57
N GLY A 41 6.54 -0.97 10.31
CA GLY A 41 7.09 0.10 9.47
C GLY A 41 8.24 -0.33 8.56
N TRP A 42 8.75 -1.56 8.69
CA TRP A 42 9.76 -2.12 7.78
C TRP A 42 9.14 -3.06 6.77
N PHE A 43 8.56 -4.18 7.23
CA PHE A 43 7.91 -5.17 6.37
C PHE A 43 6.67 -5.73 7.04
N ASN A 44 5.58 -5.73 6.29
CA ASN A 44 4.33 -6.30 6.75
C ASN A 44 3.68 -7.13 5.64
N LYS A 45 2.96 -8.17 6.07
CA LYS A 45 2.03 -8.91 5.24
C LYS A 45 0.62 -8.56 5.66
N LEU A 46 -0.16 -8.05 4.70
CA LEU A 46 -1.58 -7.79 4.87
C LEU A 46 -2.37 -8.84 4.09
N PHE A 47 -3.25 -9.53 4.80
CA PHE A 47 -4.22 -10.45 4.22
C PHE A 47 -5.58 -9.76 4.28
N VAL A 48 -6.27 -9.77 3.15
CA VAL A 48 -7.60 -9.19 3.00
C VAL A 48 -8.54 -10.27 2.47
N GLU A 49 -9.77 -10.31 2.98
CA GLU A 49 -10.80 -11.18 2.42
C GLU A 49 -11.31 -10.64 1.07
N ASP A 50 -11.39 -9.31 0.96
CA ASP A 50 -11.89 -8.61 -0.22
C ASP A 50 -10.88 -7.59 -0.75
N LEU A 51 -10.55 -7.68 -2.04
CA LEU A 51 -9.63 -6.74 -2.69
C LEU A 51 -10.18 -5.30 -2.74
N ARG A 52 -11.51 -5.10 -2.66
CA ARG A 52 -12.11 -3.76 -2.57
C ARG A 52 -11.66 -3.02 -1.31
N ASP A 53 -11.39 -3.76 -0.24
CA ASP A 53 -10.88 -3.19 0.99
C ASP A 53 -9.42 -2.76 0.86
N TYR A 54 -8.61 -3.59 0.19
CA TYR A 54 -7.22 -3.23 -0.11
C TYR A 54 -7.14 -2.02 -1.06
N LYS A 55 -8.03 -1.96 -2.06
CA LYS A 55 -8.18 -0.81 -2.96
C LYS A 55 -8.47 0.48 -2.18
N SER A 56 -9.42 0.42 -1.24
CA SER A 56 -9.78 1.56 -0.39
C SER A 56 -8.63 1.96 0.55
N LEU A 57 -7.96 0.98 1.16
CA LEU A 57 -6.79 1.20 2.00
C LEU A 57 -5.68 1.91 1.23
N LEU A 58 -5.36 1.45 0.02
CA LEU A 58 -4.30 2.01 -0.81
C LEU A 58 -4.54 3.49 -1.12
N SER A 59 -5.77 3.84 -1.53
CA SER A 59 -6.17 5.23 -1.77
C SER A 59 -5.99 6.11 -0.51
N ASN A 60 -6.53 5.65 0.61
CA ASN A 60 -6.50 6.39 1.89
C ASN A 60 -5.09 6.58 2.43
N VAL A 61 -4.22 5.57 2.29
CA VAL A 61 -2.82 5.66 2.73
C VAL A 61 -2.07 6.69 1.89
N ILE A 62 -2.23 6.69 0.57
CA ILE A 62 -1.57 7.69 -0.30
C ILE A 62 -2.03 9.10 0.10
N ILE A 63 -3.33 9.33 0.22
CA ILE A 63 -3.87 10.64 0.60
C ILE A 63 -3.35 11.07 1.96
N SER A 64 -3.55 10.26 3.01
CA SER A 64 -3.14 10.61 4.37
C SER A 64 -1.63 10.91 4.48
N LYS A 65 -0.78 10.15 3.78
CA LYS A 65 0.66 10.45 3.73
C LYS A 65 0.96 11.76 3.03
N LEU A 66 0.29 12.05 1.91
CA LEU A 66 0.46 13.33 1.22
C LEU A 66 -0.04 14.51 2.05
N GLU A 67 -1.13 14.36 2.79
CA GLU A 67 -1.62 15.40 3.70
C GLU A 67 -0.60 15.74 4.78
N VAL A 68 0.03 14.73 5.37
CA VAL A 68 1.11 14.92 6.35
C VAL A 68 2.34 15.59 5.73
N ILE A 69 2.80 15.10 4.57
CA ILE A 69 4.04 15.58 3.92
C ILE A 69 3.88 17.00 3.35
N THR A 70 2.71 17.31 2.79
CA THR A 70 2.46 18.57 2.09
C THR A 70 1.74 19.61 2.95
N ARG A 71 1.10 19.19 4.06
CA ARG A 71 0.21 20.00 4.90
C ARG A 71 -0.95 20.61 4.11
N ARG A 72 -1.50 19.85 3.16
CA ARG A 72 -2.65 20.22 2.32
C ARG A 72 -3.68 19.12 2.40
N THR A 73 -4.93 19.46 2.09
CA THR A 73 -6.00 18.47 1.93
C THR A 73 -6.17 18.10 0.47
N PHE A 74 -6.50 16.84 0.22
CA PHE A 74 -6.72 16.32 -1.13
C PHE A 74 -8.12 15.74 -1.25
N THR A 75 -8.66 15.74 -2.46
CA THR A 75 -9.86 14.96 -2.76
C THR A 75 -9.51 13.47 -2.83
N GLU A 76 -10.52 12.60 -2.75
CA GLU A 76 -10.34 11.17 -2.92
C GLU A 76 -9.74 10.83 -4.29
N LEU A 77 -8.93 9.77 -4.35
CA LEU A 77 -8.44 9.25 -5.62
C LEU A 77 -9.60 8.66 -6.41
N PRO A 78 -9.77 9.04 -7.70
CA PRO A 78 -10.76 8.43 -8.58
C PRO A 78 -10.61 6.91 -8.64
N ASP A 79 -11.74 6.22 -8.81
CA ASP A 79 -11.78 4.75 -8.86
C ASP A 79 -10.90 4.17 -9.98
N GLU A 80 -10.83 4.86 -11.12
CA GLU A 80 -9.98 4.50 -12.26
C GLU A 80 -8.50 4.47 -11.86
N ILE A 81 -7.99 5.53 -11.22
CA ILE A 81 -6.60 5.61 -10.77
C ILE A 81 -6.33 4.55 -9.71
N THR A 82 -7.26 4.38 -8.76
CA THR A 82 -7.10 3.39 -7.69
C THR A 82 -7.12 1.95 -8.22
N SER A 83 -7.89 1.68 -9.29
CA SER A 83 -7.89 0.38 -9.99
C SER A 83 -6.55 0.12 -10.68
N VAL A 84 -5.97 1.12 -11.34
CA VAL A 84 -4.65 1.01 -11.97
C VAL A 84 -3.57 0.76 -10.91
N LEU A 85 -3.63 1.46 -9.78
CA LEU A 85 -2.72 1.24 -8.66
C LEU A 85 -2.84 -0.19 -8.11
N LEU A 86 -4.06 -0.67 -7.89
CA LEU A 86 -4.34 -2.02 -7.43
C LEU A 86 -3.75 -3.07 -8.37
N GLU A 87 -3.98 -2.95 -9.68
CA GLU A 87 -3.41 -3.90 -10.65
C GLU A 87 -1.87 -3.83 -10.65
N SER A 88 -1.30 -2.63 -10.51
CA SER A 88 0.14 -2.44 -10.44
C SER A 88 0.77 -3.10 -9.21
N THR A 89 0.03 -3.30 -8.12
CA THR A 89 0.55 -4.03 -6.94
C THR A 89 0.85 -5.50 -7.22
N ARG A 90 0.23 -6.10 -8.24
CA ARG A 90 0.44 -7.51 -8.59
C ARG A 90 1.84 -7.80 -9.09
N GLU A 91 2.50 -6.82 -9.69
CA GLU A 91 3.87 -6.93 -10.18
C GLU A 91 4.85 -6.12 -9.32
N GLY A 92 4.46 -5.80 -8.08
CA GLY A 92 5.23 -4.99 -7.15
C GLY A 92 5.22 -3.50 -7.50
N LEU A 93 4.46 -2.72 -6.73
CA LEU A 93 4.35 -1.27 -6.89
C LEU A 93 5.24 -0.54 -5.89
N PHE A 94 6.14 0.30 -6.38
CA PHE A 94 6.93 1.23 -5.58
C PHE A 94 6.37 2.66 -5.70
N ILE A 95 6.01 3.25 -4.56
CA ILE A 95 5.49 4.61 -4.43
C ILE A 95 6.53 5.45 -3.69
N ASP A 96 7.24 6.34 -4.39
CA ASP A 96 8.29 7.15 -3.78
C ASP A 96 7.73 8.47 -3.24
N LEU A 97 7.28 8.43 -1.99
CA LEU A 97 6.82 9.63 -1.28
C LEU A 97 7.96 10.59 -0.90
N SER A 98 9.22 10.16 -0.99
CA SER A 98 10.39 11.00 -0.69
C SER A 98 10.79 11.92 -1.85
N ARG A 99 10.41 11.54 -3.08
CA ARG A 99 10.69 12.30 -4.32
C ARG A 99 9.46 12.98 -4.91
N ILE A 100 8.46 13.30 -4.08
CA ILE A 100 7.28 14.02 -4.55
C ILE A 100 7.67 15.39 -5.15
N VAL A 101 7.10 15.72 -6.30
CA VAL A 101 7.29 17.04 -6.92
C VAL A 101 6.11 17.90 -6.52
N LYS A 102 6.34 18.84 -5.58
CA LYS A 102 5.30 19.74 -5.08
C LYS A 102 5.53 21.17 -5.56
N THR A 103 4.50 21.78 -6.10
CA THR A 103 4.41 23.21 -6.40
C THR A 103 3.21 23.80 -5.66
N ARG A 104 2.93 25.10 -5.80
CA ARG A 104 1.72 25.70 -5.21
C ARG A 104 0.44 25.13 -5.82
N VAL A 105 0.47 24.77 -7.10
CA VAL A 105 -0.74 24.39 -7.87
C VAL A 105 -0.83 22.91 -8.17
N LYS A 106 0.24 22.14 -7.97
CA LYS A 106 0.32 20.73 -8.33
C LYS A 106 1.14 19.92 -7.33
N VAL A 107 0.79 18.65 -7.16
CA VAL A 107 1.58 17.64 -6.44
C VAL A 107 1.68 16.41 -7.33
N LYS A 108 2.89 15.99 -7.70
CA LYS A 108 3.15 14.75 -8.41
C LYS A 108 3.76 13.71 -7.47
N VAL A 109 3.21 12.50 -7.50
CA VAL A 109 3.73 11.34 -6.77
C VAL A 109 4.31 10.35 -7.77
N PRO A 110 5.63 10.10 -7.72
CA PRO A 110 6.28 9.14 -8.60
C PRO A 110 5.93 7.70 -8.26
N LEU A 111 5.72 6.89 -9.30
CA LEU A 111 5.37 5.47 -9.23
C LEU A 111 6.25 4.66 -10.19
N THR A 112 6.55 3.42 -9.81
CA THR A 112 7.20 2.46 -10.70
C THR A 112 6.92 1.02 -10.28
N GLY A 113 6.95 0.12 -11.25
CA GLY A 113 7.01 -1.31 -10.96
C GLY A 113 8.42 -1.70 -10.52
N ILE A 114 8.53 -2.59 -9.53
CA ILE A 114 9.82 -3.14 -9.08
C ILE A 114 9.89 -4.66 -9.21
N GLY A 115 8.77 -5.35 -9.42
CA GLY A 115 8.73 -6.81 -9.39
C GLY A 115 8.49 -7.34 -7.97
N HIS A 116 8.54 -8.67 -7.84
CA HIS A 116 8.33 -9.35 -6.57
C HIS A 116 9.63 -9.43 -5.77
N HIS A 117 9.64 -8.80 -4.59
CA HIS A 117 10.78 -8.84 -3.68
C HIS A 117 10.34 -9.26 -2.27
N THR A 118 11.06 -10.21 -1.70
CA THR A 118 10.95 -10.61 -0.29
C THR A 118 12.10 -10.08 0.56
N ASP A 119 13.16 -9.62 -0.11
CA ASP A 119 14.32 -8.99 0.51
C ASP A 119 14.08 -7.48 0.62
N MET A 120 13.98 -7.00 1.86
CA MET A 120 13.72 -5.60 2.14
C MET A 120 14.93 -4.70 1.94
N ASP A 121 16.15 -5.21 2.09
CA ASP A 121 17.35 -4.43 1.80
C ASP A 121 17.38 -4.11 0.30
N ARG A 122 16.98 -5.07 -0.54
CA ARG A 122 16.78 -4.83 -1.98
C ARG A 122 15.71 -3.76 -2.23
N VAL A 123 14.60 -3.80 -1.50
CA VAL A 123 13.53 -2.79 -1.64
C VAL A 123 14.02 -1.40 -1.24
N TYR A 124 14.83 -1.29 -0.19
CA TYR A 124 15.43 -0.03 0.24
C TYR A 124 16.40 0.53 -0.79
N ASN A 125 17.24 -0.33 -1.39
CA ASN A 125 18.18 0.07 -2.42
C ASN A 125 17.49 0.66 -3.65
N PHE A 126 16.25 0.29 -3.97
CA PHE A 126 15.50 0.91 -5.07
C PHE A 126 15.32 2.41 -4.92
N ARG A 127 15.26 2.93 -3.69
CA ARG A 127 15.17 4.39 -3.47
C ARG A 127 16.38 5.14 -4.03
N GLU A 128 17.55 4.49 -4.05
CA GLU A 128 18.80 5.04 -4.57
C GLU A 128 19.01 4.67 -6.05
N GLU A 129 18.66 3.44 -6.44
CA GLU A 129 18.82 2.93 -7.81
C GLU A 129 17.89 3.59 -8.81
N ILE A 130 16.64 3.90 -8.41
CA ILE A 130 15.64 4.48 -9.28
C ILE A 130 15.88 5.99 -9.39
N LYS A 131 16.39 6.40 -10.56
CA LYS A 131 16.72 7.80 -10.85
C LYS A 131 15.59 8.52 -11.59
N ASP A 132 14.98 7.82 -12.54
CA ASP A 132 13.99 8.39 -13.44
C ASP A 132 12.65 7.65 -13.31
N TYR A 133 11.61 8.40 -12.97
CA TYR A 133 10.24 7.91 -12.91
C TYR A 133 9.51 8.30 -14.18
N LYS A 134 8.81 7.34 -14.77
CA LYS A 134 8.00 7.57 -15.98
C LYS A 134 6.51 7.67 -15.68
N ILE A 135 6.07 7.26 -14.49
CA ILE A 135 4.66 7.24 -14.13
C ILE A 135 4.46 8.09 -12.88
N PHE A 136 3.45 8.96 -12.93
CA PHE A 136 3.10 9.81 -11.81
C PHE A 136 1.59 9.85 -11.61
N ILE A 137 1.18 9.95 -10.37
CA ILE A 137 -0.16 10.48 -10.05
C ILE A 137 0.00 11.96 -9.73
N GLU A 138 -0.71 12.81 -10.47
CA GLU A 138 -0.70 14.26 -10.27
C GLU A 138 -2.03 14.74 -9.71
N TYR A 139 -1.97 15.52 -8.63
CA TYR A 139 -3.07 16.33 -8.15
C TYR A 139 -2.95 17.76 -8.64
N SER A 140 -4.05 18.33 -9.14
CA SER A 140 -4.16 19.72 -9.56
C SER A 140 -4.99 20.52 -8.56
N GLU A 141 -4.37 21.44 -7.83
CA GLU A 141 -5.04 22.30 -6.84
C GLU A 141 -6.12 23.18 -7.47
N THR A 142 -5.89 23.63 -8.70
CA THR A 142 -6.81 24.49 -9.45
C THR A 142 -8.08 23.77 -9.91
N LYS A 143 -7.97 22.48 -10.22
CA LYS A 143 -9.09 21.64 -10.69
C LYS A 143 -9.67 20.76 -9.58
N LYS A 144 -8.97 20.66 -8.44
CA LYS A 144 -9.27 19.73 -7.33
C LYS A 144 -9.43 18.28 -7.81
N SER A 145 -8.60 17.88 -8.77
CA SER A 145 -8.72 16.60 -9.47
C SER A 145 -7.37 15.88 -9.58
N TRP A 146 -7.45 14.57 -9.70
CA TRP A 146 -6.30 13.69 -9.92
C TRP A 146 -6.21 13.24 -11.37
N GLN A 147 -4.99 12.98 -11.84
CA GLN A 147 -4.73 12.38 -13.14
C GLN A 147 -3.50 11.46 -13.10
N LEU A 148 -3.52 10.40 -13.90
CA LEU A 148 -2.36 9.54 -14.13
C LEU A 148 -1.56 10.11 -15.31
N LEU A 149 -0.28 10.39 -15.10
CA LEU A 149 0.64 10.87 -16.11
C LEU A 149 1.67 9.78 -16.43
N LYS A 150 1.97 9.64 -17.72
CA LYS A 150 3.07 8.82 -18.23
C LYS A 150 3.99 9.74 -19.02
N GLU A 151 5.21 9.94 -18.53
CA GLU A 151 6.27 10.68 -19.21
C GLU A 151 7.05 9.69 -20.10
N GLY A 152 7.18 10.02 -21.39
CA GLY A 152 7.77 9.17 -22.44
C GLY A 152 9.28 9.26 -22.49
#